data_AF-F9W653-F1
#
_entry.id   AF-F9W653-F1
#
_cell.length_a   1.000
_cell.length_b   1.000
_cell.length_c   1.000
_cell.angle_alpha   90.00
_cell.angle_beta   90.00
_cell.angle_gamma   90.00
#
_symmetry.space_group_name_H-M   'P 1'
#
loop_
_entity.id
_entity.type
_entity.pdbx_description
1 polymer ?
#
loop_
_entity_poly.entity_id
_entity_poly.type
_entity_poly.pdbx_seq_one_letter_code
_entity_poly.pdbx_strand_id
1 'polypeptide(L)'
;MTQLCWLCYASSPPYYEGIAQIRTYNITSDHSQCLWGENRKLTLAAVSGRGLCLGQVPQDKGHLCNQTQNIQSSKSGQYLVPPLDTVWACNTGLTPCVSMSVFNSSKDFCILVQLIPRLLYHDDSSFLDKFEHRVRWRREPITLTLAVLLGLGVAAGVGTGTAALIKTPPIL
;
A
#
# COMPACT_ATOMS: atom_id res chain seq x y z
N MET A 1 3.98 3.05 28.69
CA MET A 1 4.27 4.28 27.91
C MET A 1 3.95 3.96 26.45
N THR A 2 3.03 4.69 25.82
CA THR A 2 2.68 4.51 24.40
C THR A 2 3.51 5.46 23.54
N GLN A 3 4.19 4.94 22.52
CA GLN A 3 4.95 5.75 21.55
C GLN A 3 4.09 6.03 20.31
N LEU A 4 4.12 7.27 19.81
CA LEU A 4 3.44 7.67 18.58
C LEU A 4 4.21 7.18 17.35
N CYS A 5 3.48 6.83 16.29
CA CYS A 5 4.06 6.32 15.05
C CYS A 5 3.20 6.66 13.82
N TRP A 6 3.84 6.64 12.66
CA TRP A 6 3.19 6.76 11.37
C TRP A 6 3.10 5.40 10.69
N LEU A 7 1.90 5.10 10.17
CA LEU A 7 1.63 3.93 9.34
C LEU A 7 1.48 4.38 7.89
N CYS A 8 2.35 3.89 7.02
CA CYS A 8 2.31 4.20 5.58
C CYS A 8 2.08 2.92 4.79
N TYR A 9 1.30 3.00 3.71
CA TYR A 9 1.22 1.90 2.75
C TYR A 9 2.49 1.83 1.89
N ALA A 10 3.00 0.62 1.65
CA ALA A 10 4.11 0.42 0.74
C ALA A 10 3.69 0.74 -0.70
N SER A 11 4.38 1.70 -1.33
CA SER A 11 4.12 2.13 -2.71
C SER A 11 4.88 1.32 -3.77
N SER A 12 5.74 0.39 -3.36
CA SER A 12 6.50 -0.51 -4.24
C SER A 12 6.25 -1.97 -3.87
N PRO A 13 6.34 -2.93 -4.81
CA PRO A 13 6.20 -4.35 -4.51
C PRO A 13 7.24 -4.81 -3.46
N PRO A 14 6.91 -5.84 -2.66
CA PRO A 14 5.61 -6.49 -2.54
C PRO A 14 4.57 -5.61 -1.83
N TYR A 15 3.38 -5.48 -2.43
CA TYR A 15 2.31 -4.58 -1.98
C TYR A 15 1.44 -5.16 -0.85
N TYR A 16 1.41 -6.48 -0.72
CA TYR A 16 0.49 -7.17 0.19
C TYR A 16 1.23 -8.12 1.12
N GLU A 17 0.63 -8.34 2.29
CA GLU A 17 0.91 -9.44 3.19
C GLU A 17 -0.30 -10.37 3.26
N GLY A 18 -0.06 -11.64 3.53
CA GLY A 18 -1.11 -12.64 3.68
C GLY A 18 -1.34 -12.98 5.15
N ILE A 19 -2.59 -12.94 5.60
CA ILE A 19 -2.98 -13.47 6.91
C ILE A 19 -3.72 -14.79 6.69
N ALA A 20 -3.18 -15.89 7.20
CA ALA A 20 -3.76 -17.21 7.06
C ALA A 20 -5.12 -17.29 7.79
N GLN A 21 -6.13 -17.81 7.09
CA GLN A 21 -7.52 -17.85 7.55
C GLN A 21 -8.01 -19.29 7.73
N ILE A 22 -8.81 -19.54 8.77
CA ILE A 22 -9.48 -20.81 9.00
C ILE A 22 -10.92 -20.67 8.52
N ARG A 23 -11.14 -20.86 7.22
CA ARG A 23 -12.47 -20.77 6.60
C ARG A 23 -12.67 -21.90 5.60
N THR A 24 -13.92 -22.21 5.30
CA THR A 24 -14.30 -23.21 4.30
C THR A 24 -14.24 -22.63 2.89
N TYR A 25 -14.01 -23.49 1.91
CA TYR A 25 -14.02 -23.16 0.48
C TYR A 25 -15.12 -23.96 -0.22
N ASN A 26 -15.50 -23.51 -1.41
CA ASN A 26 -16.46 -24.20 -2.26
C ASN A 26 -15.74 -24.99 -3.37
N ILE A 27 -16.41 -26.01 -3.90
CA ILE A 27 -15.93 -26.79 -5.05
C ILE A 27 -16.90 -26.56 -6.20
N THR A 28 -16.37 -26.20 -7.37
CA THR A 28 -17.18 -25.97 -8.58
C THR A 28 -16.48 -26.50 -9.82
N SER A 29 -17.24 -26.89 -10.84
CA SER A 29 -16.72 -27.11 -12.21
C SER A 29 -16.82 -25.85 -13.08
N ASP A 30 -17.47 -24.79 -12.59
CA ASP A 30 -17.64 -23.53 -13.29
C ASP A 30 -16.43 -22.62 -13.10
N HIS A 31 -15.64 -22.48 -14.16
CA HIS A 31 -14.44 -21.64 -14.18
C HIS A 31 -14.74 -20.14 -13.98
N SER A 32 -15.97 -19.68 -14.24
CA SER A 32 -16.35 -18.27 -14.11
C SER A 32 -16.41 -17.77 -12.66
N GLN A 33 -16.48 -18.69 -11.68
CA GLN A 33 -16.42 -18.34 -10.26
C GLN A 33 -15.02 -17.95 -9.79
N CYS A 34 -14.01 -18.21 -10.61
CA CYS A 34 -12.63 -17.87 -10.34
C CYS A 34 -12.28 -16.55 -11.02
N LEU A 35 -12.08 -15.52 -10.21
CA LEU A 35 -11.70 -14.19 -10.69
C LEU A 35 -10.24 -14.16 -11.15
N TRP A 36 -9.95 -14.75 -12.32
CA TRP A 36 -8.59 -14.82 -12.89
C TRP A 36 -7.92 -13.47 -13.14
N GLY A 37 -8.69 -12.37 -13.06
CA GLY A 37 -8.18 -11.01 -13.05
C GLY A 37 -7.48 -10.59 -14.34
N GLU A 38 -7.30 -9.29 -14.52
CA GLU A 38 -6.31 -8.80 -15.48
C GLU A 38 -4.91 -9.22 -15.01
N ASN A 39 -3.94 -9.34 -15.94
CA ASN A 39 -2.54 -9.80 -15.78
C ASN A 39 -1.66 -9.11 -14.71
N ARG A 40 -2.23 -8.53 -13.65
CA ARG A 40 -1.52 -7.94 -12.52
C ARG A 40 -1.08 -9.05 -11.58
N LYS A 41 0.18 -9.44 -11.73
CA LYS A 41 0.84 -10.37 -10.83
C LYS A 41 1.03 -9.73 -9.46
N LEU A 42 0.15 -10.05 -8.52
CA LEU A 42 0.31 -9.67 -7.13
C LEU A 42 1.41 -10.52 -6.47
N THR A 43 2.22 -9.90 -5.63
CA THR A 43 3.28 -10.56 -4.86
C THR A 43 3.06 -10.33 -3.38
N LEU A 44 3.21 -11.40 -2.59
CA LEU A 44 3.18 -11.35 -1.14
C LEU A 44 4.56 -11.06 -0.57
N ALA A 45 4.64 -10.20 0.44
CA ALA A 45 5.85 -9.96 1.20
C ALA A 45 6.13 -11.11 2.18
N ALA A 46 5.07 -11.53 2.89
CA ALA A 46 5.10 -12.61 3.86
C ALA A 46 3.69 -13.16 4.07
N VAL A 47 3.61 -14.34 4.69
CA VAL A 47 2.37 -14.91 5.23
C VAL A 47 2.55 -15.10 6.73
N SER A 48 1.53 -14.73 7.51
CA SER A 48 1.50 -14.92 8.96
C SER A 48 0.16 -15.50 9.42
N GLY A 49 0.02 -15.75 10.72
CA GLY A 49 -1.19 -16.35 11.29
C GLY A 49 -1.22 -17.87 11.19
N ARG A 50 -2.40 -18.47 11.42
CA ARG A 50 -2.62 -19.91 11.34
C ARG A 50 -3.96 -20.19 10.68
N GLY A 51 -3.94 -20.89 9.56
CA GLY A 51 -5.10 -21.05 8.68
C GLY A 51 -5.32 -22.46 8.15
N LEU A 52 -6.17 -22.53 7.14
CA LEU A 52 -6.39 -23.71 6.33
C LEU A 52 -5.28 -23.83 5.28
N CYS A 53 -4.68 -25.01 5.22
CA CYS A 53 -3.69 -25.40 4.24
C CYS A 53 -4.16 -26.60 3.41
N LEU A 54 -3.69 -26.68 2.18
CA LEU A 54 -3.95 -27.78 1.26
C LEU A 54 -2.65 -28.50 0.92
N GLY A 55 -2.71 -29.82 0.74
CA GLY A 55 -1.60 -30.63 0.22
C GLY A 55 -0.39 -30.76 1.14
N GLN A 56 0.79 -30.90 0.55
CA GLN A 56 2.03 -31.23 1.25
C GLN A 56 2.77 -29.96 1.70
N VAL A 57 2.42 -29.47 2.89
CA VAL A 57 3.05 -28.28 3.48
C VAL A 57 4.47 -28.59 3.97
N PRO A 58 5.51 -27.85 3.53
CA PRO A 58 6.87 -27.97 4.05
C PRO A 58 6.98 -27.70 5.56
N GLN A 59 7.92 -28.36 6.23
CA GLN A 59 8.09 -28.26 7.70
C GLN A 59 8.29 -26.82 8.20
N ASP A 60 9.04 -25.99 7.46
CA ASP A 60 9.29 -24.58 7.79
C ASP A 60 8.01 -23.72 7.76
N LYS A 61 6.98 -24.15 7.02
CA LYS A 61 5.69 -23.46 6.87
C LYS A 61 4.57 -24.11 7.67
N GLY A 62 4.83 -25.23 8.35
CA GLY A 62 3.82 -25.94 9.16
C GLY A 62 3.20 -25.05 10.24
N HIS A 63 3.94 -24.07 10.75
CA HIS A 63 3.45 -23.11 11.74
C HIS A 63 2.32 -22.20 11.23
N LEU A 64 2.10 -22.11 9.91
CA LEU A 64 1.02 -21.35 9.27
C LEU A 64 -0.28 -22.13 9.15
N CYS A 65 -0.27 -23.43 9.45
CA CYS A 65 -1.40 -24.32 9.24
C CYS A 65 -2.00 -24.73 10.59
N ASN A 66 -3.25 -24.35 10.83
CA ASN A 66 -4.06 -24.93 11.90
C ASN A 66 -4.70 -26.24 11.43
N GLN A 67 -5.12 -26.29 10.17
CA GLN A 67 -5.71 -27.47 9.55
C GLN A 67 -5.07 -27.69 8.18
N THR A 68 -4.68 -28.93 7.89
CA THR A 68 -4.19 -29.32 6.56
C THR A 68 -5.16 -30.33 5.96
N GLN A 69 -5.61 -30.07 4.74
CA GLN A 69 -6.48 -30.96 3.98
C GLN A 69 -5.75 -31.54 2.78
N ASN A 70 -5.78 -32.87 2.67
CA ASN A 70 -5.30 -33.55 1.48
C ASN A 70 -6.40 -33.54 0.42
N ILE A 71 -6.13 -32.87 -0.69
CA ILE A 71 -7.03 -32.87 -1.84
C ILE A 71 -6.81 -34.19 -2.60
N GLN A 72 -7.85 -35.00 -2.75
CA GLN A 72 -7.77 -36.11 -3.70
C GLN A 72 -7.92 -35.51 -5.10
N SER A 73 -6.92 -35.67 -5.95
CA SER A 73 -7.02 -35.25 -7.36
C SER A 73 -8.19 -36.00 -7.99
N SER A 74 -9.30 -35.29 -8.22
CA SER A 74 -10.49 -35.86 -8.87
C SER A 74 -10.37 -35.76 -10.39
N LYS A 75 -11.13 -36.60 -11.10
CA LYS A 75 -11.16 -36.56 -12.57
C LYS A 75 -11.92 -35.31 -13.06
N SER A 76 -11.14 -34.45 -13.73
CA SER A 76 -11.47 -33.34 -14.64
C SER A 76 -12.31 -32.16 -14.14
N GLY A 77 -11.69 -30.97 -14.14
CA GLY A 77 -12.38 -29.68 -14.29
C GLY A 77 -12.86 -28.99 -13.03
N GLN A 78 -12.62 -29.55 -11.83
CA GLN A 78 -13.04 -28.93 -10.57
C GLN A 78 -12.01 -27.92 -10.05
N TYR A 79 -12.52 -26.86 -9.42
CA TYR A 79 -11.78 -25.77 -8.81
C TYR A 79 -12.20 -25.58 -7.35
N LEU A 80 -11.22 -25.29 -6.50
CA LEU A 80 -11.43 -24.91 -5.10
C LEU A 80 -11.52 -23.38 -5.03
N VAL A 81 -12.73 -22.88 -4.81
CA VAL A 81 -13.05 -21.44 -4.76
C VAL A 81 -12.96 -20.97 -3.31
N PRO A 82 -12.04 -20.04 -2.99
CA PRO A 82 -11.92 -19.51 -1.64
C PRO A 82 -13.16 -18.67 -1.27
N PRO A 83 -13.44 -18.49 0.03
CA PRO A 83 -14.48 -17.57 0.49
C PRO A 83 -14.11 -16.13 0.13
N LEU A 84 -15.12 -15.25 0.13
CA LEU A 84 -15.08 -13.95 -0.56
C LEU A 84 -13.78 -13.17 -0.44
N ASP A 85 -13.45 -12.53 0.65
CA ASP A 85 -12.28 -11.67 0.84
C ASP A 85 -10.90 -12.38 0.92
N THR A 86 -10.77 -13.58 0.36
CA THR A 86 -9.57 -14.42 0.50
C THR A 86 -9.08 -14.98 -0.84
N VAL A 87 -7.82 -15.42 -0.85
CA VAL A 87 -7.14 -16.02 -2.01
C VAL A 87 -6.30 -17.20 -1.56
N TRP A 88 -5.87 -18.03 -2.51
CA TRP A 88 -4.91 -19.10 -2.24
C TRP A 88 -3.48 -18.62 -2.47
N ALA A 89 -2.64 -18.71 -1.45
CA ALA A 89 -1.20 -18.54 -1.57
C ALA A 89 -0.53 -19.90 -1.71
N CYS A 90 -0.14 -20.26 -2.93
CA CYS A 90 0.48 -21.54 -3.25
C CYS A 90 1.99 -21.42 -3.46
N ASN A 91 2.68 -22.56 -3.48
CA ASN A 91 4.09 -22.66 -3.92
C ASN A 91 4.33 -22.09 -5.34
N THR A 92 3.29 -22.02 -6.16
CA THR A 92 3.30 -21.46 -7.52
C THR A 92 2.93 -19.97 -7.59
N GLY A 93 2.50 -19.37 -6.48
CA GLY A 93 2.07 -17.97 -6.39
C GLY A 93 0.64 -17.81 -5.87
N LEU A 94 0.15 -16.56 -5.95
CA LEU A 94 -1.23 -16.24 -5.61
C LEU A 94 -2.17 -16.70 -6.73
N THR A 95 -3.26 -17.37 -6.36
CA THR A 95 -4.30 -17.79 -7.30
C THR A 95 -5.70 -17.57 -6.72
N PRO A 96 -6.66 -17.08 -7.54
CA PRO A 96 -8.05 -16.96 -7.10
C PRO A 96 -8.72 -18.32 -6.86
N CYS A 97 -8.24 -19.39 -7.51
CA CYS A 97 -8.75 -20.75 -7.31
C CYS A 97 -7.64 -21.79 -7.47
N VAL A 98 -7.80 -22.95 -6.83
CA VAL A 98 -6.92 -24.11 -7.04
C VAL A 98 -7.58 -25.09 -8.01
N SER A 99 -6.95 -25.39 -9.14
CA SER A 99 -7.42 -26.41 -10.07
C SER A 99 -7.08 -27.81 -9.56
N MET A 100 -8.09 -28.62 -9.27
CA MET A 100 -7.90 -30.00 -8.77
C MET A 100 -7.30 -30.93 -9.83
N SER A 101 -7.42 -30.60 -11.12
CA SER A 101 -6.83 -31.37 -12.22
C SER A 101 -5.33 -31.21 -12.35
N VAL A 102 -4.76 -30.12 -11.83
CA VAL A 102 -3.31 -29.82 -11.93
C VAL A 102 -2.62 -29.90 -10.57
N PHE A 103 -3.37 -29.70 -9.47
CA PHE A 103 -2.83 -29.74 -8.11
C PHE A 103 -2.33 -31.15 -7.75
N ASN A 104 -1.03 -31.24 -7.44
CA ASN A 104 -0.39 -32.47 -6.99
C ASN A 104 -0.25 -32.46 -5.47
N SER A 105 -1.15 -33.12 -4.76
CA SER A 105 -1.17 -33.12 -3.28
C SER A 105 0.08 -33.68 -2.60
N SER A 106 0.97 -34.37 -3.33
CA SER A 106 2.26 -34.84 -2.80
C SER A 106 3.40 -33.83 -2.94
N LYS A 107 3.22 -32.76 -3.74
CA LYS A 107 4.27 -31.77 -4.06
C LYS A 107 3.82 -30.32 -3.84
N ASP A 108 2.57 -30.05 -4.12
CA ASP A 108 1.99 -28.72 -4.06
C ASP A 108 1.34 -28.48 -2.71
N PHE A 109 1.36 -27.21 -2.31
CA PHE A 109 0.63 -26.73 -1.15
C PHE A 109 0.07 -25.35 -1.42
N CYS A 110 -1.05 -25.06 -0.77
CA CYS A 110 -1.67 -23.74 -0.76
C CYS A 110 -2.12 -23.38 0.65
N ILE A 111 -2.09 -22.10 1.00
CA ILE A 111 -2.57 -21.57 2.26
C ILE A 111 -3.71 -20.60 1.93
N LEU A 112 -4.85 -20.73 2.63
CA LEU A 112 -5.94 -19.77 2.49
C LEU A 112 -5.55 -18.48 3.21
N VAL A 113 -5.43 -17.38 2.48
CA VAL A 113 -4.99 -16.10 3.04
C VAL A 113 -5.94 -14.97 2.70
N GLN A 114 -6.11 -14.05 3.65
CA GLN A 114 -6.64 -12.73 3.39
C GLN A 114 -5.49 -11.80 3.02
N LEU A 115 -5.62 -11.05 1.92
CA LEU A 115 -4.63 -10.06 1.52
C LEU A 115 -4.86 -8.77 2.29
N ILE A 116 -3.80 -8.26 2.93
CA ILE A 116 -3.78 -6.93 3.55
C ILE A 116 -2.68 -6.09 2.90
N PRO A 117 -2.89 -4.78 2.66
CA PRO A 117 -1.83 -3.92 2.18
C PRO A 117 -0.66 -3.92 3.16
N ARG A 118 0.56 -4.00 2.63
CA ARG A 118 1.77 -3.96 3.44
C ARG A 118 1.93 -2.58 4.06
N LEU A 119 2.08 -2.56 5.38
CA LEU A 119 2.28 -1.34 6.16
C LEU A 119 3.77 -1.17 6.51
N LEU A 120 4.24 0.06 6.39
CA LEU A 120 5.55 0.51 6.82
C LEU A 120 5.39 1.33 8.10
N TYR A 121 6.20 1.00 9.10
CA TYR A 121 6.24 1.70 10.38
C TYR A 121 7.36 2.74 10.38
N HIS A 122 7.04 3.95 10.77
CA HIS A 122 8.02 5.01 11.03
C HIS A 122 7.79 5.62 12.41
N ASP A 123 8.87 5.82 13.16
CA ASP A 123 8.80 6.60 14.40
C ASP A 123 8.45 8.05 14.07
N ASP A 124 7.72 8.69 14.99
CA ASP A 124 7.21 10.05 14.81
C ASP A 124 8.32 11.07 14.54
N SER A 125 9.42 10.99 15.29
CA SER A 125 10.58 11.88 15.15
C SER A 125 11.23 11.80 13.77
N SER A 126 11.51 10.60 13.24
CA SER A 126 12.22 10.46 11.97
C SER A 126 11.33 10.77 10.77
N PHE A 127 10.02 10.55 10.88
CA PHE A 127 9.07 10.87 9.83
C PHE A 127 8.87 12.38 9.70
N LEU A 128 8.57 13.06 10.82
CA LEU A 128 8.32 14.51 10.82
C LEU A 128 9.55 15.29 10.36
N ASP A 129 10.74 14.94 10.86
CA ASP A 129 11.99 15.58 10.44
C ASP A 129 12.20 15.49 8.91
N LYS A 130 12.04 14.28 8.34
CA LYS A 130 12.15 14.08 6.89
C LYS A 130 11.04 14.77 6.10
N PHE A 131 9.82 14.82 6.65
CA PHE A 131 8.70 15.47 5.98
C PHE A 131 8.92 16.98 5.95
N GLU A 132 9.18 17.62 7.10
CA GLU A 132 9.42 19.05 7.23
C GLU A 132 10.61 19.54 6.40
N HIS A 133 11.72 18.79 6.38
CA HIS A 133 12.87 19.11 5.53
C HIS A 133 12.56 19.04 4.03
N ARG A 134 11.58 18.23 3.61
CA ARG A 134 11.12 18.18 2.21
C ARG A 134 10.10 19.25 1.87
N VAL A 135 9.35 19.79 2.83
CA VAL A 135 8.40 20.91 2.59
C VAL A 135 9.10 22.27 2.53
N ARG A 136 10.40 22.34 2.87
CA ARG A 136 11.23 23.53 2.63
C ARG A 136 11.58 23.66 1.15
N TRP A 137 10.55 23.71 0.30
CA TRP A 137 10.67 24.31 -1.02
C TRP A 137 11.25 25.69 -0.81
N ARG A 138 12.43 25.90 -1.39
CA ARG A 138 13.05 27.22 -1.54
C ARG A 138 12.02 28.09 -2.25
N ARG A 139 11.19 28.80 -1.48
CA ARG A 139 10.47 29.96 -1.97
C ARG A 139 11.57 30.96 -2.27
N GLU A 140 12.08 30.93 -3.49
CA GLU A 140 12.66 32.15 -4.02
C GLU A 140 11.58 33.21 -3.82
N PRO A 141 11.86 34.32 -3.12
CA PRO A 141 10.94 35.42 -3.14
C PRO A 141 10.85 35.84 -4.60
N ILE A 142 9.78 35.42 -5.28
CA ILE A 142 9.40 36.07 -6.52
C ILE A 142 8.89 37.43 -6.05
N THR A 143 9.83 38.35 -5.84
CA THR A 143 9.56 39.78 -5.76
C THR A 143 8.99 40.18 -7.12
N LEU A 144 7.70 39.95 -7.30
CA LEU A 144 6.90 40.64 -8.30
C LEU A 144 6.85 42.10 -7.86
N THR A 145 7.89 42.85 -8.20
CA THR A 145 7.84 44.30 -8.19
C THR A 145 6.78 44.70 -9.24
N LEU A 146 5.55 44.90 -8.78
CA LEU A 146 4.49 45.46 -9.60
C LEU A 146 4.80 46.95 -9.81
N ALA A 147 5.61 47.25 -10.82
CA ALA A 147 5.87 48.62 -11.23
C ALA A 147 4.61 49.17 -11.92
N VAL A 148 3.76 49.83 -11.14
CA VAL A 148 2.63 50.61 -11.67
C VAL A 148 3.20 51.88 -12.28
N LEU A 149 3.50 51.85 -13.58
CA LEU A 149 3.82 53.03 -14.36
C LEU A 149 2.51 53.75 -14.71
N LEU A 150 2.04 54.64 -13.83
CA LEU A 150 1.07 55.66 -14.22
C LEU A 150 1.81 56.73 -15.03
N GLY A 151 1.85 56.51 -16.34
CA GLY A 151 2.33 57.48 -17.31
C GLY A 151 1.32 58.61 -17.53
N LEU A 152 1.79 59.83 -17.26
CA LEU A 152 1.54 61.08 -17.97
C LEU A 152 0.17 61.76 -17.83
N GLY A 153 0.17 62.82 -17.01
CA GLY A 153 -0.77 63.95 -17.10
C GLY A 153 -0.09 65.21 -16.56
N VAL A 154 0.17 66.16 -17.44
CA VAL A 154 1.03 67.35 -17.28
C VAL A 154 0.44 68.35 -16.28
N ALA A 155 1.24 68.82 -15.31
CA ALA A 155 1.07 70.15 -14.71
C ALA A 155 2.40 70.62 -14.09
N ALA A 156 2.78 71.83 -14.47
CA ALA A 156 3.99 72.52 -14.06
C ALA A 156 4.01 72.82 -12.55
N GLY A 157 5.21 72.88 -11.95
CA GLY A 157 5.37 73.42 -10.60
C GLY A 157 6.72 73.10 -9.96
N VAL A 158 7.57 74.10 -9.87
CA VAL A 158 8.90 74.12 -9.22
C VAL A 158 8.78 73.88 -7.71
N GLY A 159 9.71 73.16 -7.09
CA GLY A 159 9.81 73.10 -5.63
C GLY A 159 10.86 72.14 -5.09
N THR A 160 11.92 72.71 -4.54
CA THR A 160 13.09 72.10 -3.91
C THR A 160 12.79 71.18 -2.71
N GLY A 161 13.63 70.14 -2.55
CA GLY A 161 14.36 69.90 -1.30
C GLY A 161 13.65 69.19 -0.14
N THR A 162 14.15 67.99 0.15
CA THR A 162 14.10 67.24 1.43
C THR A 162 12.75 66.69 1.89
N ALA A 163 12.66 65.37 1.98
CA ALA A 163 11.73 64.70 2.88
C ALA A 163 12.55 63.97 3.96
N ALA A 164 12.30 64.35 5.20
CA ALA A 164 12.95 63.85 6.40
C ALA A 164 12.54 62.41 6.72
N LEU A 165 13.47 61.65 7.32
CA LEU A 165 13.22 60.33 7.90
C LEU A 165 12.27 60.46 9.09
N ILE A 166 11.04 59.96 8.96
CA ILE A 166 10.15 59.76 10.09
C ILE A 166 10.52 58.43 10.75
N LYS A 167 11.12 58.49 11.93
CA LYS A 167 11.30 57.34 12.82
C LYS A 167 10.11 57.29 13.77
N THR A 168 9.23 56.31 13.61
CA THR A 168 8.17 56.04 14.59
C THR A 168 8.76 55.25 15.76
N PRO A 169 8.55 55.69 17.03
CA PRO A 169 8.92 54.91 18.20
C PRO A 169 7.92 53.77 18.48
N PRO A 170 8.31 52.73 19.22
CA PRO A 170 7.39 51.65 19.59
C PRO A 170 6.39 52.17 20.63
N ILE A 171 5.12 51.84 20.43
CA ILE A 171 4.05 52.10 21.39
C ILE A 171 3.96 50.88 22.31
N LEU A 172 4.04 51.13 23.62
CA LEU A 172 3.45 50.29 24.66
C LEU A 172 2.01 50.77 24.88
#